data_AF-A0A5N6UMI4-F1
#
_entry.id   AF-A0A5N6UMI4-F1
#
_cell.length_a   1.000
_cell.length_b   1.000
_cell.length_c   1.000
_cell.angle_alpha   90.00
_cell.angle_beta   90.00
_cell.angle_gamma   90.00
#
_symmetry.space_group_name_H-M   'P 1'
#
loop_
_entity.id
_entity.type
_entity.pdbx_description
1 polymer ?
#
loop_
_entity_poly.entity_id
_entity_poly.type
_entity_poly.pdbx_seq_one_letter_code
_entity_poly.pdbx_strand_id
1 'polypeptide(L)'
;MGGSLSQVPEGLVGGYQGGLAVKILMVVFSSIALYNAIELIILIFLVFNQYAGLYFWAMLLSNVLGVIPHAIGFLLEFFAKGPLWFAVTLATIGFYFMVPGQSIVLYSRLHLVVQNLKVLRQVRYMIIFNTIVLLIPTTILTYCTIYVRTEPIIRGYNVIERMQLAWFCAQEILISCIYIWETINLLRLRPDKDPTRKKIMYELITINVIIVLLDVALLVLEYVGFYALQTTFKAAVYSVKLKLEFAVLRKLVLLVHTRPSDTSSTDHEEYPNFVNPEQLTGDITHAAPVRARTRSRYPWSAISMDSLDRSERRGYSSETTRPP
;
A
#
# COMPACT_ATOMS: atom_id res chain seq x y z
N MET A 1 9.27 26.22 33.83
CA MET A 1 9.03 25.51 32.54
C MET A 1 9.91 26.02 31.37
N GLY A 2 11.05 26.71 31.61
CA GLY A 2 11.87 27.30 30.54
C GLY A 2 13.11 26.51 30.09
N GLY A 3 13.47 25.39 30.73
CA GLY A 3 14.74 24.68 30.48
C GLY A 3 14.74 23.68 29.31
N SER A 4 13.58 23.17 28.90
CA SER A 4 13.49 22.09 27.88
C SER A 4 13.74 22.57 26.44
N LEU A 5 13.64 23.87 26.18
CA LEU A 5 13.70 24.41 24.81
C LEU A 5 15.11 24.85 24.38
N SER A 6 16.02 25.08 25.34
CA SER A 6 17.40 25.53 25.10
C SER A 6 18.42 24.39 25.04
N GLN A 7 18.08 23.21 25.57
CA GLN A 7 19.01 22.08 25.59
C GLN A 7 18.98 21.29 24.29
N VAL A 8 20.16 20.86 23.85
CA VAL A 8 20.30 19.90 22.74
C VAL A 8 19.60 18.61 23.14
N PRO A 9 18.73 18.03 22.30
CA PRO A 9 18.10 16.75 22.59
C PRO A 9 19.13 15.67 22.93
N GLU A 10 18.93 14.97 24.05
CA GLU A 10 19.80 13.87 24.45
C GLU A 10 19.85 12.82 23.33
N GLY A 11 21.05 12.44 22.90
CA GLY A 11 21.26 11.46 21.83
C GLY A 11 21.47 12.04 20.43
N LEU A 12 21.19 13.33 20.20
CA LEU A 12 21.46 14.02 18.92
C LEU A 12 22.95 14.33 18.69
N VAL A 13 23.75 14.38 19.75
CA VAL A 13 25.19 14.68 19.67
C VAL A 13 25.96 13.78 20.64
N GLY A 14 26.84 12.93 20.10
CA GLY A 14 27.79 12.14 20.90
C GLY A 14 27.24 10.82 21.49
N GLY A 15 26.07 10.37 21.02
CA GLY A 15 25.41 9.16 21.51
C GLY A 15 24.64 9.38 22.82
N TYR A 16 23.72 8.47 23.14
CA TYR A 16 22.89 8.60 24.33
C TYR A 16 23.62 8.02 25.56
N GLN A 17 23.81 8.86 26.58
CA GLN A 17 24.49 8.54 27.84
C GLN A 17 23.52 8.15 28.97
N GLY A 18 22.21 8.14 28.72
CA GLY A 18 21.20 7.88 29.76
C GLY A 18 21.05 6.40 30.17
N GLY A 19 20.00 6.12 30.93
CA GLY A 19 19.80 4.84 31.62
C GLY A 19 19.75 3.62 30.70
N LEU A 20 20.28 2.49 31.19
CA LEU A 20 20.39 1.23 30.45
C LEU A 20 19.03 0.75 29.90
N ALA A 21 17.94 0.97 30.63
CA ALA A 21 16.59 0.64 30.19
C ALA A 21 16.21 1.33 28.86
N VAL A 22 16.53 2.62 28.72
CA VAL A 22 16.23 3.38 27.49
C VAL A 22 17.07 2.87 26.33
N LYS A 23 18.33 2.51 26.58
CA LYS A 23 19.22 1.89 25.58
C LYS A 23 18.66 0.56 25.06
N ILE A 24 18.17 -0.30 25.96
CA ILE A 24 17.53 -1.57 25.59
C ILE A 24 16.29 -1.30 24.74
N LEU A 25 15.41 -0.40 25.17
CA LEU A 25 14.18 -0.08 24.44
C LEU A 25 14.45 0.40 23.02
N MET A 26 15.47 1.25 22.83
CA MET A 26 15.89 1.71 21.51
C MET A 26 16.34 0.56 20.61
N VAL A 27 17.18 -0.33 21.13
CA VAL A 27 17.63 -1.51 20.37
C VAL A 27 16.44 -2.37 20.00
N VAL A 28 15.53 -2.63 20.95
CA VAL A 28 14.31 -3.42 20.71
C VAL A 28 13.43 -2.79 19.63
N PHE A 29 13.15 -1.48 19.71
CA PHE A 29 12.34 -0.80 18.71
C PHE A 29 12.99 -0.79 17.33
N SER A 30 14.29 -0.53 17.24
CA SER A 30 15.00 -0.60 15.98
C SER A 30 15.04 -2.03 15.41
N SER A 31 15.21 -3.05 16.25
CA SER A 31 15.12 -4.46 15.83
C SER A 31 13.74 -4.82 15.29
N ILE A 32 12.67 -4.39 15.97
CA ILE A 32 11.29 -4.58 15.49
C ILE A 32 11.08 -3.86 14.15
N ALA A 33 11.58 -2.63 14.03
CA ALA A 33 11.46 -1.84 12.80
C ALA A 33 12.12 -2.56 11.61
N LEU A 34 13.36 -3.03 11.79
CA LEU A 34 14.11 -3.74 10.75
C LEU A 34 13.52 -5.11 10.42
N TYR A 35 13.11 -5.88 11.43
CA TYR A 35 12.44 -7.17 11.23
C TYR A 35 11.18 -7.01 10.39
N ASN A 36 10.29 -6.09 10.79
CA ASN A 36 9.06 -5.80 10.06
C ASN A 36 9.35 -5.30 8.66
N ALA A 37 10.38 -4.47 8.48
CA ALA A 37 10.76 -3.97 7.16
C ALA A 37 11.21 -5.10 6.23
N ILE A 38 12.07 -6.01 6.69
CA ILE A 38 12.54 -7.16 5.90
C ILE A 38 11.38 -8.09 5.57
N GLU A 39 10.56 -8.44 6.56
CA GLU A 39 9.38 -9.28 6.34
C GLU A 39 8.44 -8.64 5.31
N LEU A 40 8.20 -7.33 5.43
CA LEU A 40 7.34 -6.62 4.49
C LEU A 40 7.92 -6.57 3.07
N ILE A 41 9.23 -6.44 2.90
CA ILE A 41 9.88 -6.55 1.57
C ILE A 41 9.55 -7.90 0.95
N ILE A 42 9.76 -8.99 1.70
CA ILE A 42 9.48 -10.35 1.22
C ILE A 42 8.00 -10.49 0.86
N LEU A 43 7.09 -10.03 1.72
CA LEU A 43 5.64 -10.08 1.48
C LEU A 43 5.22 -9.27 0.25
N ILE A 44 5.82 -8.10 0.02
CA ILE A 44 5.56 -7.27 -1.17
C ILE A 44 5.91 -8.07 -2.43
N PHE A 45 7.10 -8.66 -2.51
CA PHE A 45 7.51 -9.42 -3.69
C PHE A 45 6.74 -10.73 -3.88
N LEU A 46 6.24 -11.34 -2.80
CA LEU A 46 5.42 -12.56 -2.89
C LEU A 46 3.97 -12.28 -3.33
N VAL A 47 3.42 -11.11 -3.03
CA VAL A 47 2.00 -10.80 -3.29
C VAL A 47 1.78 -10.00 -4.58
N PHE A 48 2.70 -9.13 -4.97
CA PHE A 48 2.54 -8.31 -6.16
C PHE A 48 3.09 -9.01 -7.41
N ASN A 49 2.20 -9.31 -8.36
CA ASN A 49 2.57 -9.86 -9.69
C ASN A 49 2.86 -8.78 -10.75
N GLN A 50 2.50 -7.52 -10.49
CA GLN A 50 2.75 -6.39 -11.39
C GLN A 50 3.38 -5.22 -10.62
N TYR A 51 4.62 -4.88 -10.98
CA TYR A 51 5.46 -3.89 -10.28
C TYR A 51 5.24 -2.44 -10.74
N ALA A 52 4.14 -2.13 -11.43
CA ALA A 52 3.93 -0.81 -12.06
C ALA A 52 3.03 0.15 -11.25
N GLY A 53 2.36 -0.32 -10.20
CA GLY A 53 1.40 0.48 -9.44
C GLY A 53 2.05 1.54 -8.54
N LEU A 54 1.46 2.74 -8.47
CA LEU A 54 1.90 3.80 -7.54
C LEU A 54 1.93 3.32 -6.08
N TYR A 55 0.98 2.46 -5.70
CA TYR A 55 0.96 1.81 -4.40
C TYR A 55 2.22 1.00 -4.12
N PHE A 56 2.61 0.16 -5.09
CA PHE A 56 3.77 -0.73 -4.96
C PHE A 56 5.03 0.10 -4.74
N TRP A 57 5.26 1.10 -5.59
CA TRP A 57 6.42 1.99 -5.45
C TRP A 57 6.38 2.80 -4.16
N ALA A 58 5.24 3.37 -3.77
CA ALA A 58 5.14 4.14 -2.53
C ALA A 58 5.43 3.29 -1.30
N MET A 59 4.87 2.08 -1.24
CA MET A 59 5.07 1.16 -0.12
C MET A 59 6.50 0.62 -0.07
N LEU A 60 7.06 0.18 -1.21
CA LEU A 60 8.43 -0.33 -1.29
C LEU A 60 9.44 0.77 -0.94
N LEU A 61 9.29 1.96 -1.52
CA LEU A 61 10.22 3.07 -1.32
C LEU A 61 10.16 3.60 0.11
N SER A 62 8.96 3.71 0.70
CA SER A 62 8.80 4.11 2.10
C SER A 62 9.41 3.09 3.07
N ASN A 63 9.39 1.81 2.72
CA ASN A 63 10.01 0.77 3.55
C ASN A 63 11.54 0.73 3.38
N VAL A 64 12.02 0.60 2.14
CA VAL A 64 13.43 0.37 1.79
C VAL A 64 14.27 1.63 1.94
N LEU A 65 13.79 2.78 1.47
CA LEU A 65 14.50 4.05 1.58
C LEU A 65 14.05 4.89 2.78
N GLY A 66 12.94 4.53 3.42
CA GLY A 66 12.42 5.23 4.59
C GLY A 66 12.79 4.55 5.91
N VAL A 67 12.03 3.52 6.27
CA VAL A 67 12.14 2.85 7.58
C VAL A 67 13.55 2.29 7.84
N ILE A 68 14.15 1.61 6.85
CA ILE A 68 15.46 0.96 7.03
C ILE A 68 16.59 2.00 7.26
N PRO A 69 16.82 3.01 6.37
CA PRO A 69 17.84 4.02 6.60
C PRO A 69 17.59 4.84 7.87
N HIS A 70 16.32 5.12 8.20
CA HIS A 70 15.98 5.83 9.43
C HIS A 70 16.39 5.03 10.67
N ALA A 71 16.03 3.76 10.75
CA ALA A 71 16.39 2.90 11.89
C ALA A 71 17.92 2.72 12.01
N ILE A 72 18.61 2.49 10.89
CA ILE A 72 20.07 2.30 10.87
C ILE A 72 20.80 3.61 11.21
N GLY A 73 20.38 4.74 10.64
CA GLY A 73 20.97 6.05 10.90
C GLY A 73 20.96 6.40 12.39
N PHE A 74 19.81 6.25 13.05
CA PHE A 74 19.70 6.50 14.49
C PHE A 74 20.44 5.46 15.33
N LEU A 75 20.56 4.20 14.92
CA LEU A 75 21.41 3.23 15.60
C LEU A 75 22.90 3.63 15.54
N LEU A 76 23.38 4.08 14.37
CA LEU A 76 24.76 4.53 14.19
C LEU A 76 25.07 5.77 15.04
N GLU A 77 24.15 6.73 15.04
CA GLU A 77 24.25 7.96 15.84
C GLU A 77 24.27 7.64 17.34
N PHE A 78 23.37 6.75 17.78
CA PHE A 78 23.24 6.36 19.17
C PHE A 78 24.47 5.63 19.72
N PHE A 79 25.02 4.68 18.96
CA PHE A 79 26.22 3.93 19.36
C PHE A 79 27.53 4.69 19.06
N ALA A 80 27.44 5.91 18.52
CA ALA A 80 28.58 6.70 18.03
C ALA A 80 29.51 5.88 17.12
N LYS A 81 28.93 5.01 16.29
CA LYS A 81 29.66 4.13 15.38
C LYS A 81 29.71 4.80 14.00
N GLY A 82 30.90 5.29 13.65
CA GLY A 82 31.17 5.88 12.35
C GLY A 82 31.08 7.42 12.33
N PRO A 83 31.24 8.04 11.15
CA PRO A 83 31.20 9.49 11.02
C PRO A 83 29.80 10.04 11.31
N LEU A 84 29.70 11.06 12.17
CA LEU A 84 28.42 11.67 12.56
C LEU A 84 27.62 12.16 11.35
N TRP A 85 28.28 12.76 10.37
CA TRP A 85 27.64 13.23 9.14
C TRP A 85 26.96 12.09 8.37
N PHE A 86 27.55 10.88 8.38
CA PHE A 86 27.00 9.72 7.69
C PHE A 86 25.72 9.20 8.38
N ALA A 87 25.74 9.09 9.71
CA ALA A 87 24.57 8.67 10.48
C ALA A 87 23.38 9.62 10.27
N VAL A 88 23.64 10.93 10.36
CA VAL A 88 22.62 11.99 10.21
C VAL A 88 22.06 12.03 8.78
N THR A 89 22.93 11.98 7.77
CA THR A 89 22.49 11.99 6.36
C THR A 89 21.64 10.76 6.05
N LEU A 90 22.02 9.59 6.55
CA LEU A 90 21.26 8.35 6.39
C LEU A 90 19.88 8.43 7.08
N ALA A 91 19.84 8.94 8.32
CA ALA A 91 18.60 9.17 9.05
C ALA A 91 17.69 10.17 8.33
N THR A 92 18.27 11.24 7.76
CA THR A 92 17.56 12.28 7.02
C THR A 92 16.96 11.73 5.72
N ILE A 93 17.71 10.91 4.97
CA ILE A 93 17.18 10.21 3.78
C ILE A 93 16.00 9.32 4.19
N GLY A 94 16.18 8.56 5.27
CA GLY A 94 15.12 7.74 5.86
C GLY A 94 13.86 8.55 6.14
N PHE A 95 14.02 9.70 6.75
CA PHE A 95 12.90 10.59 7.07
C PHE A 95 12.13 11.08 5.83
N TYR A 96 12.83 11.37 4.73
CA TYR A 96 12.22 11.90 3.48
C TYR A 96 11.28 10.89 2.82
N PHE A 97 11.61 9.61 2.89
CA PHE A 97 10.79 8.55 2.31
C PHE A 97 9.82 7.94 3.33
N MET A 98 10.13 8.02 4.62
CA MET A 98 9.28 7.48 5.66
C MET A 98 8.03 8.35 5.84
N VAL A 99 8.17 9.63 6.21
CA VAL A 99 7.01 10.44 6.62
C VAL A 99 6.12 10.83 5.42
N PRO A 100 6.65 11.46 4.34
CA PRO A 100 5.86 11.71 3.13
C PRO A 100 5.37 10.43 2.44
N GLY A 101 6.19 9.37 2.41
CA GLY A 101 5.83 8.11 1.76
C GLY A 101 4.59 7.48 2.38
N GLN A 102 4.43 7.55 3.69
CA GLN A 102 3.25 7.04 4.40
C GLN A 102 1.97 7.76 4.00
N SER A 103 2.02 9.09 3.92
CA SER A 103 0.90 9.88 3.43
C SER A 103 0.51 9.50 2.00
N ILE A 104 1.49 9.19 1.15
CA ILE A 104 1.26 8.72 -0.22
C ILE A 104 0.67 7.31 -0.24
N VAL A 105 1.11 6.39 0.64
CA VAL A 105 0.52 5.05 0.79
C VAL A 105 -0.96 5.15 1.20
N LEU A 106 -1.26 5.97 2.22
CA LEU A 106 -2.63 6.24 2.67
C LEU A 106 -3.49 6.82 1.52
N TYR A 107 -2.95 7.77 0.77
CA TYR A 107 -3.59 8.34 -0.41
C TYR A 107 -3.85 7.29 -1.49
N SER A 108 -2.87 6.43 -1.78
CA SER A 108 -3.02 5.37 -2.78
C SER A 108 -4.12 4.38 -2.39
N ARG A 109 -4.31 4.12 -1.10
CA ARG A 109 -5.44 3.33 -0.61
C ARG A 109 -6.75 4.09 -0.73
N LEU A 110 -6.78 5.37 -0.36
CA LEU A 110 -7.98 6.21 -0.48
C LEU A 110 -8.49 6.26 -1.92
N HIS A 111 -7.58 6.31 -2.90
CA HIS A 111 -7.89 6.25 -4.34
C HIS A 111 -8.68 4.98 -4.72
N LEU A 112 -8.48 3.87 -4.03
CA LEU A 112 -9.17 2.61 -4.35
C LEU A 112 -10.60 2.55 -3.77
N VAL A 113 -10.91 3.37 -2.77
CA VAL A 113 -12.22 3.37 -2.08
C VAL A 113 -13.08 4.56 -2.50
N VAL A 114 -12.49 5.74 -2.65
CA VAL A 114 -13.19 6.98 -2.98
C VAL A 114 -13.33 7.13 -4.49
N GLN A 115 -14.57 7.29 -4.98
CA GLN A 115 -14.85 7.54 -6.40
C GLN A 115 -14.72 9.01 -6.79
N ASN A 116 -14.80 9.93 -5.81
CA ASN A 116 -14.78 11.37 -6.07
C ASN A 116 -13.36 11.90 -6.31
N LEU A 117 -13.03 12.15 -7.58
CA LEU A 117 -11.72 12.65 -8.03
C LEU A 117 -11.37 14.04 -7.49
N LYS A 118 -12.35 14.88 -7.12
CA LYS A 118 -12.08 16.22 -6.59
C LYS A 118 -11.44 16.16 -5.20
N VAL A 119 -12.03 15.36 -4.30
CA VAL A 119 -11.51 15.15 -2.94
C VAL A 119 -10.13 14.55 -3.01
N LEU A 120 -9.95 13.54 -3.87
CA LEU A 120 -8.67 12.88 -4.03
C LEU A 120 -7.58 13.85 -4.50
N ARG A 121 -7.90 14.69 -5.50
CA ARG A 121 -6.95 15.70 -5.99
C ARG A 121 -6.57 16.72 -4.89
N GLN A 122 -7.53 17.15 -4.08
CA GLN A 122 -7.28 18.05 -2.94
C GLN A 122 -6.36 17.41 -1.90
N VAL A 123 -6.61 16.15 -1.52
CA VAL A 123 -5.75 15.41 -0.58
C VAL A 123 -4.33 15.28 -1.12
N ARG A 124 -4.17 14.97 -2.41
CA ARG A 124 -2.83 14.90 -3.03
C ARG A 124 -2.09 16.23 -2.97
N TYR A 125 -2.75 17.34 -3.30
CA TYR A 125 -2.12 18.66 -3.24
C TYR A 125 -1.74 19.05 -1.81
N MET A 126 -2.61 18.73 -0.83
CA MET A 126 -2.31 18.93 0.58
C MET A 126 -1.06 18.15 1.01
N ILE A 127 -0.93 16.88 0.64
CA ILE A 127 0.25 16.05 0.97
C ILE A 127 1.53 16.66 0.39
N ILE A 128 1.52 17.04 -0.89
CA ILE A 128 2.70 17.60 -1.57
C ILE A 128 3.10 18.93 -0.93
N PHE A 129 2.13 19.82 -0.71
CA PHE A 129 2.37 21.12 -0.11
C PHE A 129 2.95 21.00 1.31
N ASN A 130 2.33 20.20 2.16
CA ASN A 130 2.80 19.98 3.54
C ASN A 130 4.18 19.34 3.57
N THR A 131 4.46 18.40 2.67
CA THR A 131 5.78 17.78 2.55
C THR A 131 6.85 18.84 2.26
N ILE A 132 6.65 19.70 1.27
CA ILE A 132 7.65 20.71 0.91
C ILE A 132 7.83 21.73 2.05
N VAL A 133 6.72 22.24 2.58
CA VAL A 133 6.73 23.31 3.59
C VAL A 133 7.31 22.85 4.92
N LEU A 134 7.13 21.59 5.31
CA LEU A 134 7.64 21.08 6.58
C LEU A 134 9.01 20.43 6.48
N LEU A 135 9.33 19.77 5.36
CA LEU A 135 10.60 19.05 5.23
C LEU A 135 11.80 19.99 5.09
N ILE A 136 11.64 21.10 4.34
CA ILE A 136 12.73 22.05 4.11
C ILE A 136 13.19 22.72 5.41
N PRO A 137 12.32 23.34 6.24
CA PRO A 137 12.77 24.00 7.47
C PRO A 137 13.37 23.02 8.47
N THR A 138 12.78 21.84 8.62
CA THR A 138 13.29 20.82 9.55
C THR A 138 14.68 20.38 9.16
N THR A 139 14.95 20.14 7.88
CA THR A 139 16.27 19.67 7.44
C THR A 139 17.35 20.69 7.65
N ILE A 140 17.07 21.95 7.30
CA ILE A 140 17.98 23.07 7.56
C ILE A 140 18.28 23.14 9.07
N LEU A 141 17.25 23.10 9.91
CA LEU A 141 17.42 23.19 11.37
C LEU A 141 18.15 21.98 11.97
N THR A 142 17.95 20.76 11.46
CA THR A 142 18.72 19.57 11.87
C THR A 142 20.21 19.78 11.65
N TYR A 143 20.62 20.15 10.44
CA TYR A 143 22.04 20.35 10.13
C TYR A 143 22.64 21.56 10.85
N CYS A 144 21.89 22.66 10.96
CA CYS A 144 22.33 23.83 11.73
C CYS A 144 22.51 23.49 13.22
N THR A 145 21.66 22.64 13.79
CA THR A 145 21.80 22.17 15.17
C THR A 145 23.07 21.35 15.38
N ILE A 146 23.47 20.55 14.39
CA ILE A 146 24.67 19.70 14.48
C ILE A 146 25.97 20.51 14.33
N TYR A 147 26.03 21.44 13.38
CA TYR A 147 27.28 22.14 13.00
C TYR A 147 27.44 23.54 13.62
N VAL A 148 26.36 24.31 13.78
CA VAL A 148 26.43 25.72 14.23
C VAL A 148 26.17 25.84 15.73
N ARG A 149 25.23 25.05 16.27
CA ARG A 149 24.97 24.89 17.72
C ARG A 149 24.68 26.19 18.49
N THR A 150 24.01 27.16 17.88
CA THR A 150 23.55 28.35 18.61
C THR A 150 22.22 28.07 19.33
N GLU A 151 22.06 28.57 20.55
CA GLU A 151 20.81 28.54 21.34
C GLU A 151 19.52 28.83 20.54
N PRO A 152 19.41 29.90 19.73
CA PRO A 152 18.20 30.15 18.92
C PRO A 152 17.93 29.06 17.88
N ILE A 153 18.97 28.40 17.36
CA ILE A 153 18.84 27.32 16.36
C ILE A 153 18.30 26.05 17.04
N ILE A 154 18.85 25.69 18.20
CA ILE A 154 18.39 24.54 18.98
C ILE A 154 16.93 24.71 19.39
N ARG A 155 16.56 25.91 19.85
CA ARG A 155 15.17 26.24 20.17
C ARG A 155 14.27 26.15 18.93
N GLY A 156 14.73 26.66 17.80
CA GLY A 156 14.03 26.55 16.51
C GLY A 156 13.78 25.09 16.11
N TYR A 157 14.79 24.23 16.26
CA TYR A 157 14.68 22.79 15.99
C TYR A 157 13.62 22.12 16.88
N ASN A 158 13.67 22.35 18.19
CA ASN A 158 12.71 21.75 19.12
C ASN A 158 11.26 22.18 18.83
N VAL A 159 11.04 23.40 18.33
CA VAL A 159 9.70 23.89 17.96
C VAL A 159 9.26 23.30 16.62
N ILE A 160 10.12 23.35 15.59
CA ILE A 160 9.76 22.87 14.26
C ILE A 160 9.49 21.37 14.27
N GLU A 161 10.25 20.59 15.04
CA GLU A 161 10.10 19.14 15.11
C GLU A 161 8.73 18.75 15.68
N ARG A 162 8.36 19.33 16.84
CA ARG A 162 7.06 19.10 17.47
C ARG A 162 5.91 19.53 16.59
N MET A 163 6.03 20.72 15.98
CA MET A 163 5.02 21.25 15.07
C MET A 163 4.87 20.36 13.83
N GLN A 164 5.98 19.90 13.26
CA GLN A 164 5.97 19.01 12.11
C GLN A 164 5.26 17.69 12.43
N LEU A 165 5.58 17.06 13.56
CA LEU A 165 4.97 15.79 13.95
C LEU A 165 3.48 15.95 14.20
N ALA A 166 3.06 17.02 14.87
CA ALA A 166 1.66 17.35 15.06
C ALA A 166 0.93 17.56 13.72
N TRP A 167 1.57 18.23 12.77
CA TRP A 167 0.97 18.50 11.46
C TRP A 167 0.82 17.24 10.61
N PHE A 168 1.85 16.39 10.53
CA PHE A 168 1.76 15.11 9.82
C PHE A 168 0.75 14.17 10.48
N CYS A 169 0.71 14.12 11.81
CA CYS A 169 -0.32 13.39 12.55
C CYS A 169 -1.73 13.88 12.20
N ALA A 170 -1.97 15.19 12.21
CA ALA A 170 -3.26 15.76 11.82
C ALA A 170 -3.64 15.43 10.37
N GLN A 171 -2.66 15.46 9.46
CA GLN A 171 -2.83 15.05 8.06
C GLN A 171 -3.20 13.57 7.93
N GLU A 172 -2.52 12.66 8.62
CA GLU A 172 -2.80 11.22 8.58
C GLU A 172 -4.19 10.90 9.18
N ILE A 173 -4.57 11.59 10.27
CA ILE A 173 -5.91 11.51 10.86
C ILE A 173 -6.96 12.01 9.87
N LEU A 174 -6.73 13.14 9.20
CA LEU A 174 -7.68 13.68 8.23
C LEU A 174 -7.92 12.69 7.07
N ILE A 175 -6.85 12.12 6.51
CA ILE A 175 -6.95 11.12 5.43
C ILE A 175 -7.70 9.88 5.91
N SER A 176 -7.40 9.41 7.12
CA SER A 176 -8.05 8.26 7.75
C SER A 176 -9.54 8.50 8.03
N CYS A 177 -9.92 9.70 8.48
CA CYS A 177 -11.32 10.08 8.68
C CYS A 177 -12.12 10.07 7.38
N ILE A 178 -11.57 10.62 6.28
CA ILE A 178 -12.21 10.58 4.96
C ILE A 178 -12.40 9.13 4.51
N TYR A 179 -11.37 8.30 4.71
CA TYR A 179 -11.42 6.88 4.38
C TYR A 179 -12.53 6.12 5.15
N ILE A 180 -12.59 6.28 6.47
CA ILE A 180 -13.61 5.65 7.31
C ILE A 180 -15.01 6.12 6.90
N TRP A 181 -15.18 7.43 6.69
CA TRP A 181 -16.46 8.00 6.31
C TRP A 181 -16.98 7.42 4.99
N GLU A 182 -16.13 7.35 3.95
CA GLU A 182 -16.51 6.75 2.68
C GLU A 182 -16.79 5.25 2.82
N THR A 183 -15.97 4.53 3.60
CA THR A 183 -16.16 3.09 3.84
C THR A 183 -17.50 2.80 4.54
N ILE A 184 -17.88 3.60 5.53
CA ILE A 184 -19.18 3.49 6.20
C ILE A 184 -20.32 3.84 5.24
N ASN A 185 -20.15 4.87 4.40
CA ASN A 185 -21.15 5.22 3.40
C ASN A 185 -21.39 4.07 2.41
N LEU A 186 -20.32 3.44 1.92
CA LEU A 186 -20.38 2.25 1.06
C LEU A 186 -21.04 1.03 1.74
N LEU A 187 -20.96 0.93 3.08
CA LEU A 187 -21.65 -0.09 3.86
C LEU A 187 -23.16 0.20 3.96
N ARG A 188 -23.52 1.46 4.21
CA ARG A 188 -24.92 1.90 4.34
C ARG A 188 -25.69 1.83 3.03
N LEU A 189 -25.04 2.14 1.91
CA LEU A 189 -25.66 2.11 0.57
C LEU A 189 -25.92 0.69 0.04
N ARG A 190 -25.30 -0.35 0.61
CA ARG A 190 -25.49 -1.75 0.19
C ARG A 190 -25.63 -2.70 1.38
N PRO A 191 -26.73 -2.58 2.16
CA PRO A 191 -26.93 -3.40 3.36
C PRO A 191 -27.22 -4.88 3.04
N ASP A 192 -27.71 -5.21 1.84
CA ASP A 192 -28.19 -6.57 1.50
C ASP A 192 -27.14 -7.50 0.87
N LYS A 193 -25.90 -7.03 0.66
CA LYS A 193 -24.85 -7.85 0.01
C LYS A 193 -23.88 -8.44 1.04
N ASP A 194 -24.11 -9.71 1.34
CA ASP A 194 -23.18 -10.72 1.85
C ASP A 194 -22.54 -10.45 3.24
N PRO A 195 -22.83 -11.24 4.29
CA PRO A 195 -22.23 -11.07 5.62
C PRO A 195 -20.69 -11.12 5.59
N THR A 196 -20.11 -11.85 4.63
CA THR A 196 -18.66 -11.95 4.43
C THR A 196 -18.05 -10.59 4.06
N ARG A 197 -18.70 -9.85 3.17
CA ARG A 197 -18.25 -8.51 2.75
C ARG A 197 -18.32 -7.51 3.89
N LYS A 198 -19.37 -7.56 4.71
CA LYS A 198 -19.50 -6.73 5.91
C LYS A 198 -18.37 -6.98 6.89
N LYS A 199 -18.05 -8.26 7.16
CA LYS A 199 -16.94 -8.65 8.03
C LYS A 199 -15.61 -8.07 7.54
N ILE A 200 -15.31 -8.23 6.26
CA ILE A 200 -14.08 -7.66 5.66
C ILE A 200 -14.05 -6.15 5.86
N MET A 201 -15.13 -5.42 5.57
CA MET A 201 -15.18 -3.96 5.76
C MET A 201 -14.99 -3.51 7.21
N TYR A 202 -15.53 -4.23 8.19
CA TYR A 202 -15.25 -3.94 9.61
C TYR A 202 -13.78 -4.17 9.97
N GLU A 203 -13.15 -5.21 9.42
CA GLU A 203 -11.71 -5.42 9.60
C GLU A 203 -10.88 -4.28 8.99
N LEU A 204 -11.27 -3.74 7.83
CA LEU A 204 -10.62 -2.57 7.22
C LEU A 204 -10.72 -1.33 8.10
N ILE A 205 -11.91 -1.05 8.66
CA ILE A 205 -12.12 0.07 9.59
C ILE A 205 -11.28 -0.12 10.85
N THR A 206 -11.25 -1.34 11.42
CA THR A 206 -10.48 -1.65 12.64
C THR A 206 -8.99 -1.36 12.44
N ILE A 207 -8.42 -1.77 11.30
CA ILE A 207 -7.00 -1.50 11.02
C ILE A 207 -6.74 0.01 10.89
N ASN A 208 -7.63 0.75 10.23
CA ASN A 208 -7.48 2.20 10.12
C ASN A 208 -7.56 2.93 11.47
N VAL A 209 -8.43 2.47 12.39
CA VAL A 209 -8.46 2.97 13.77
C VAL A 209 -7.14 2.71 14.49
N ILE A 210 -6.55 1.52 14.33
CA ILE A 210 -5.24 1.21 14.92
C ILE A 210 -4.16 2.16 14.39
N ILE A 211 -4.17 2.49 13.09
CA ILE A 211 -3.22 3.44 12.50
C ILE A 211 -3.34 4.82 13.16
N VAL A 212 -4.57 5.32 13.35
CA VAL A 212 -4.83 6.59 14.05
C VAL A 212 -4.36 6.55 15.51
N LEU A 213 -4.56 5.44 16.21
CA LEU A 213 -4.06 5.29 17.59
C LEU A 213 -2.52 5.32 17.64
N LEU A 214 -1.86 4.69 16.67
CA LEU A 214 -0.40 4.72 16.54
C LEU A 214 0.13 6.13 16.27
N ASP A 215 -0.59 6.94 15.48
CA ASP A 215 -0.31 8.36 15.29
C ASP A 215 -0.35 9.16 16.59
N VAL A 216 -1.43 9.00 17.35
CA VAL A 216 -1.60 9.67 18.63
C VAL A 216 -0.51 9.24 19.63
N ALA A 217 -0.11 7.96 19.63
CA ALA A 217 0.97 7.48 20.47
C ALA A 217 2.31 8.16 20.14
N LEU A 218 2.64 8.34 18.86
CA LEU A 218 3.83 9.11 18.46
C LEU A 218 3.76 10.56 18.89
N LEU A 219 2.60 11.19 18.74
CA LEU A 219 2.38 12.56 19.15
C LEU A 219 2.58 12.72 20.66
N VAL A 220 1.96 11.86 21.47
CA VAL A 220 2.11 11.89 22.93
C VAL A 220 3.56 11.72 23.34
N LEU A 221 4.29 10.75 22.76
CA LEU A 221 5.68 10.51 23.10
C LEU A 221 6.59 11.71 22.79
N GLU A 222 6.32 12.40 21.69
CA GLU A 222 7.00 13.65 21.31
C GLU A 222 6.80 14.74 22.38
N TYR A 223 5.56 14.97 22.81
CA TYR A 223 5.26 16.02 23.80
C TYR A 223 5.74 15.69 25.21
N VAL A 224 5.95 14.40 25.54
CA VAL A 224 6.62 13.99 26.79
C VAL A 224 8.11 14.35 26.77
N GLY A 225 8.72 14.52 25.59
CA GLY A 225 10.07 15.06 25.43
C GLY A 225 11.20 14.04 25.47
N PHE A 226 10.91 12.74 25.39
CA PHE A 226 11.94 11.69 25.29
C PHE A 226 12.42 11.51 23.85
N TYR A 227 13.21 12.46 23.36
CA TYR A 227 13.70 12.50 21.96
C TYR A 227 14.28 11.18 21.48
N ALA A 228 15.25 10.63 22.21
CA ALA A 228 15.98 9.45 21.77
C ALA A 228 15.08 8.18 21.71
N LEU A 229 14.10 8.08 22.61
CA LEU A 229 13.09 7.02 22.56
C LEU A 229 12.09 7.28 21.43
N GLN A 230 11.72 8.54 21.21
CA GLN A 230 10.81 8.96 20.15
C GLN A 230 11.33 8.62 18.76
N THR A 231 12.62 8.82 18.46
CA THR A 231 13.17 8.57 17.11
C THR A 231 13.16 7.09 16.75
N THR A 232 13.49 6.23 17.72
CA THR A 232 13.47 4.76 17.56
C THR A 232 12.06 4.18 17.56
N PHE A 233 11.19 4.67 18.45
CA PHE A 233 9.77 4.29 18.46
C PHE A 233 9.06 4.72 17.18
N LYS A 234 9.38 5.90 16.62
CA LYS A 234 8.90 6.38 15.32
C LYS A 234 9.18 5.37 14.21
N ALA A 235 10.41 4.86 14.10
CA ALA A 235 10.76 3.86 13.11
C ALA A 235 9.93 2.57 13.27
N ALA A 236 9.74 2.10 14.51
CA ALA A 236 8.92 0.91 14.79
C ALA A 236 7.45 1.12 14.44
N VAL A 237 6.87 2.26 14.82
CA VAL A 237 5.47 2.58 14.50
C VAL A 237 5.25 2.68 13.00
N TYR A 238 6.15 3.36 12.27
CA TYR A 238 6.02 3.47 10.82
C TYR A 238 6.19 2.11 10.10
N SER A 239 7.04 1.20 10.59
CA SER A 239 7.13 -0.16 10.05
C SER A 239 5.82 -0.94 10.25
N VAL A 240 5.22 -0.83 11.44
CA VAL A 240 3.92 -1.44 11.75
C VAL A 240 2.82 -0.84 10.87
N LYS A 241 2.79 0.49 10.69
CA LYS A 241 1.85 1.15 9.79
C LYS A 241 1.91 0.59 8.37
N LEU A 242 3.11 0.46 7.78
CA LEU A 242 3.22 -0.12 6.43
C LEU A 242 2.70 -1.57 6.37
N LYS A 243 2.96 -2.36 7.41
CA LYS A 243 2.47 -3.75 7.49
C LYS A 243 0.94 -3.81 7.59
N LEU A 244 0.35 -2.90 8.37
CA LEU A 244 -1.10 -2.73 8.47
C LEU A 244 -1.71 -2.28 7.13
N GLU A 245 -1.08 -1.33 6.44
CA GLU A 245 -1.50 -0.89 5.10
C GLU A 245 -1.49 -2.05 4.11
N PHE A 246 -0.44 -2.87 4.12
CA PHE A 246 -0.35 -4.06 3.28
C PHE A 246 -1.45 -5.08 3.57
N ALA A 247 -1.74 -5.32 4.86
CA ALA A 247 -2.82 -6.20 5.27
C ALA A 247 -4.19 -5.68 4.80
N VAL A 248 -4.42 -4.37 4.87
CA VAL A 248 -5.64 -3.72 4.37
C VAL A 248 -5.78 -3.90 2.87
N LEU A 249 -4.73 -3.66 2.09
CA LEU A 249 -4.80 -3.84 0.63
C LEU A 249 -5.15 -5.27 0.27
N ARG A 250 -4.50 -6.27 0.90
CA ARG A 250 -4.77 -7.68 0.62
C ARG A 250 -6.26 -8.01 0.82
N LYS A 251 -6.86 -7.48 1.88
CA LYS A 251 -8.29 -7.64 2.16
C LYS A 251 -9.19 -6.88 1.18
N LEU A 252 -8.77 -5.68 0.75
CA LEU A 252 -9.49 -4.90 -0.26
C LEU A 252 -9.54 -5.62 -1.61
N VAL A 253 -8.42 -6.20 -2.05
CA VAL A 253 -8.34 -6.96 -3.30
C VAL A 253 -9.26 -8.19 -3.27
N LEU A 254 -9.29 -8.91 -2.14
CA LEU A 254 -10.23 -10.02 -1.95
C LEU A 254 -11.69 -9.56 -2.09
N LEU A 255 -12.04 -8.43 -1.48
CA LEU A 255 -13.40 -7.87 -1.54
C LEU A 255 -13.84 -7.48 -2.96
N VAL A 256 -12.91 -7.05 -3.82
CA VAL A 256 -13.20 -6.74 -5.24
C VAL A 256 -13.41 -8.01 -6.06
N HIS A 257 -12.66 -9.08 -5.78
CA HIS A 257 -12.76 -10.35 -6.49
C HIS A 257 -13.97 -11.20 -6.05
N THR A 258 -14.50 -11.01 -4.84
CA THR A 258 -15.76 -11.66 -4.38
C THR A 258 -17.03 -11.03 -4.98
N ARG A 259 -16.98 -10.49 -6.20
CA ARG A 259 -18.22 -10.23 -6.95
C ARG A 259 -18.84 -11.60 -7.26
N PRO A 260 -20.09 -11.87 -6.87
CA PRO A 260 -20.75 -13.09 -7.29
C PRO A 260 -20.94 -13.01 -8.80
N SER A 261 -20.25 -13.89 -9.51
CA SER A 261 -20.77 -14.46 -10.75
C SER A 261 -22.11 -15.10 -10.38
N ASP A 262 -23.21 -14.52 -10.86
CA ASP A 262 -24.52 -15.14 -11.13
C ASP A 262 -25.52 -13.98 -11.35
N THR A 263 -25.99 -13.72 -12.56
CA THR A 263 -26.99 -14.56 -13.23
C THR A 263 -27.02 -14.26 -14.74
N SER A 264 -26.87 -15.33 -15.54
CA SER A 264 -27.26 -15.50 -16.96
C SER A 264 -27.68 -14.28 -17.80
N SER A 265 -26.82 -13.90 -18.75
CA SER A 265 -27.21 -13.78 -20.15
C SER A 265 -25.97 -13.98 -21.00
N THR A 266 -26.11 -14.81 -22.03
CA THR A 266 -25.14 -15.08 -23.08
C THR A 266 -24.60 -13.79 -23.69
N ASP A 267 -23.39 -13.39 -23.30
CA ASP A 267 -22.56 -12.51 -24.10
C ASP A 267 -21.11 -12.96 -23.94
N HIS A 268 -20.48 -13.26 -25.08
CA HIS A 268 -19.05 -13.49 -25.18
C HIS A 268 -18.33 -12.19 -24.82
N GLU A 269 -18.09 -11.93 -23.53
CA GLU A 269 -17.11 -10.94 -23.11
C GLU A 269 -15.73 -11.58 -22.97
N GLU A 270 -14.86 -11.12 -23.85
CA GLU A 270 -13.45 -11.43 -23.97
C GLU A 270 -12.71 -11.23 -22.64
N TYR A 271 -12.25 -12.33 -22.04
CA TYR A 271 -11.44 -12.30 -20.83
C TYR A 271 -10.12 -11.57 -21.08
N PRO A 272 -9.67 -10.69 -20.16
CA PRO A 272 -8.31 -10.18 -20.20
C PRO A 272 -7.30 -11.31 -19.93
N ASN A 273 -6.38 -11.53 -20.87
CA ASN A 273 -5.47 -12.68 -21.00
C ASN A 273 -4.33 -12.75 -19.97
N PHE A 274 -4.54 -12.35 -18.71
CA PHE A 274 -3.46 -12.27 -17.71
C PHE A 274 -3.60 -13.21 -16.50
N VAL A 275 -4.70 -13.95 -16.38
CA VAL A 275 -4.91 -14.91 -15.29
C VAL A 275 -5.60 -16.16 -15.80
N ASN A 276 -4.95 -17.32 -15.65
CA ASN A 276 -5.53 -18.62 -16.00
C ASN A 276 -6.27 -19.23 -14.78
N PRO A 277 -7.60 -19.45 -14.85
CA PRO A 277 -8.38 -20.00 -13.75
C PRO A 277 -8.17 -21.51 -13.52
N GLU A 278 -7.60 -22.24 -14.49
CA GLU A 278 -7.40 -23.69 -14.40
C GLU A 278 -6.36 -24.12 -13.34
N GLN A 279 -5.48 -23.22 -12.91
CA GLN A 279 -4.49 -23.52 -11.87
C GLN A 279 -5.04 -23.36 -10.45
N LEU A 280 -6.21 -22.76 -10.27
CA LEU A 280 -6.80 -22.51 -8.94
C LEU A 280 -7.68 -23.67 -8.45
N THR A 281 -8.09 -24.58 -9.33
CA THR A 281 -9.01 -25.69 -9.03
C THR A 281 -8.35 -27.07 -9.14
N GLY A 282 -7.05 -27.14 -9.38
CA GLY A 282 -6.31 -28.39 -9.46
C GLY A 282 -6.14 -29.05 -8.09
N ASP A 283 -6.93 -30.09 -7.84
CA ASP A 283 -6.79 -31.03 -6.72
C ASP A 283 -5.37 -31.64 -6.71
N ILE A 284 -4.58 -31.31 -5.68
CA ILE A 284 -3.14 -31.64 -5.57
C ILE A 284 -2.94 -33.08 -5.05
N THR A 285 -4.02 -33.84 -4.86
CA THR A 285 -3.97 -35.16 -4.21
C THR A 285 -3.94 -36.35 -5.18
N HIS A 286 -4.03 -36.10 -6.48
CA HIS A 286 -3.95 -37.15 -7.50
C HIS A 286 -2.84 -36.86 -8.53
N ALA A 287 -1.96 -37.83 -8.74
CA ALA A 287 -1.01 -37.81 -9.84
C ALA A 287 -1.77 -37.78 -11.17
N ALA A 288 -1.46 -36.81 -12.02
CA ALA A 288 -2.10 -36.62 -13.32
C ALA A 288 -2.00 -37.91 -14.17
N PRO A 289 -3.10 -38.39 -14.79
CA PRO A 289 -3.01 -39.48 -15.72
C PRO A 289 -2.22 -39.02 -16.95
N VAL A 290 -1.32 -39.88 -17.41
CA VAL A 290 -0.51 -39.67 -18.63
C VAL A 290 -1.43 -39.30 -19.79
N ARG A 291 -1.23 -38.11 -20.37
CA ARG A 291 -1.92 -37.67 -21.59
C ARG A 291 -1.63 -38.63 -22.74
N ALA A 292 -2.58 -39.51 -23.06
CA ALA A 292 -2.64 -40.14 -24.37
C ALA A 292 -2.95 -39.03 -25.40
N ARG A 293 -2.04 -38.84 -26.36
CA ARG A 293 -2.25 -37.96 -27.52
C ARG A 293 -3.36 -38.54 -28.39
N THR A 294 -4.61 -38.16 -28.12
CA THR A 294 -5.72 -38.45 -29.04
C THR A 294 -5.88 -37.26 -29.98
N ARG A 295 -5.44 -37.45 -31.24
CA ARG A 295 -5.73 -36.55 -32.37
C ARG A 295 -7.23 -36.28 -32.43
N SER A 296 -7.64 -35.04 -32.21
CA SER A 296 -9.01 -34.60 -32.51
C SER A 296 -9.20 -34.59 -34.02
N ARG A 297 -10.16 -35.40 -34.47
CA ARG A 297 -10.61 -35.62 -35.83
C ARG A 297 -11.82 -34.71 -36.03
N TYR A 298 -11.75 -33.79 -37.00
CA TYR A 298 -12.88 -32.94 -37.41
C TYR A 298 -14.13 -33.77 -37.72
N PRO A 299 -15.34 -33.39 -37.25
CA PRO A 299 -16.58 -33.93 -37.78
C PRO A 299 -17.15 -32.97 -38.84
N TRP A 300 -17.07 -33.40 -40.10
CA TRP A 300 -17.88 -32.87 -41.19
C TRP A 300 -19.35 -33.20 -40.94
N SER A 301 -20.19 -32.18 -41.07
CA SER A 301 -21.65 -32.30 -41.15
C SER A 301 -22.05 -33.13 -42.37
N ALA A 302 -22.95 -34.07 -42.12
CA ALA A 302 -23.57 -34.94 -43.10
C ALA A 302 -24.39 -34.15 -44.13
N ILE A 303 -24.03 -34.30 -45.41
CA ILE A 303 -24.95 -34.22 -46.53
C ILE A 303 -25.21 -35.67 -46.93
N SER A 304 -26.41 -36.17 -46.65
CA SER A 304 -27.00 -37.30 -47.38
C SER A 304 -28.47 -37.38 -47.00
N MET A 305 -29.36 -37.27 -47.99
CA MET A 305 -30.26 -38.37 -48.36
C MET A 305 -31.16 -37.94 -49.52
N ASP A 306 -31.31 -38.86 -50.47
CA ASP A 306 -32.54 -39.09 -51.24
C ASP A 306 -33.13 -37.93 -52.05
N SER A 307 -32.49 -37.64 -53.18
CA SER A 307 -33.21 -37.10 -54.34
C SER A 307 -32.51 -37.45 -55.67
N LEU A 308 -32.24 -38.74 -55.87
CA LEU A 308 -32.05 -39.31 -57.21
C LEU A 308 -32.97 -40.52 -57.37
N ASP A 309 -33.57 -40.62 -58.54
CA ASP A 309 -34.51 -41.65 -59.00
C ASP A 309 -35.97 -41.60 -58.51
N ARG A 310 -36.73 -40.70 -59.14
CA ARG A 310 -37.96 -41.13 -59.79
C ARG A 310 -37.89 -40.81 -61.29
N SER A 311 -37.42 -41.81 -62.04
CA SER A 311 -37.94 -42.30 -63.33
C SER A 311 -38.56 -41.25 -64.25
N GLU A 312 -37.85 -40.80 -65.29
CA GLU A 312 -37.79 -41.45 -66.62
C GLU A 312 -39.13 -41.68 -67.33
N ARG A 313 -39.17 -41.19 -68.58
CA ARG A 313 -39.84 -41.71 -69.79
C ARG A 313 -40.96 -40.87 -70.43
N ARG A 314 -40.71 -40.68 -71.74
CA ARG A 314 -41.58 -40.26 -72.86
C ARG A 314 -41.76 -38.75 -72.99
N GLY A 315 -41.52 -38.13 -74.13
CA GLY A 315 -41.21 -38.61 -75.47
C GLY A 315 -41.56 -37.51 -76.48
N TYR A 316 -40.77 -37.43 -77.55
CA TYR A 316 -41.13 -37.04 -78.91
C TYR A 316 -41.89 -35.73 -79.24
N SER A 317 -41.25 -35.01 -80.18
CA SER A 317 -41.78 -34.29 -81.37
C SER A 317 -42.53 -32.95 -81.26
N SER A 318 -41.95 -31.96 -81.98
CA SER A 318 -42.54 -31.05 -83.01
C SER A 318 -43.72 -30.15 -82.57
N GLU A 319 -43.93 -28.89 -82.95
CA GLU A 319 -43.42 -28.01 -84.01
C GLU A 319 -44.10 -26.61 -83.80
N THR A 320 -43.53 -25.57 -84.40
CA THR A 320 -44.18 -24.34 -84.96
C THR A 320 -44.92 -23.27 -84.11
N THR A 321 -44.38 -22.03 -84.24
CA THR A 321 -45.01 -20.70 -84.55
C THR A 321 -46.16 -20.05 -83.75
N ARG A 322 -45.93 -18.75 -83.43
CA ARG A 322 -46.80 -17.54 -83.27
C ARG A 322 -48.02 -17.43 -84.24
N PRO A 323 -48.87 -16.37 -84.20
CA PRO A 323 -49.41 -15.45 -83.15
C PRO A 323 -50.98 -15.43 -83.24
N PRO A 324 -51.80 -14.34 -83.16
CA PRO A 324 -51.63 -12.91 -83.53
C PRO A 324 -51.37 -11.93 -82.38
#